data_AF-A0A959DKN3-F1
#
_entry.id   AF-A0A959DKN3-F1
#
_cell.length_a   1.000
_cell.length_b   1.000
_cell.length_c   1.000
_cell.angle_alpha   90.00
_cell.angle_beta   90.00
_cell.angle_gamma   90.00
#
_symmetry.space_group_name_H-M   'P 1'
#
loop_
_entity.id
_entity.type
_entity.pdbx_description
1 polymer ?
#
loop_
_entity_poly.entity_id
_entity_poly.type
_entity_poly.pdbx_seq_one_letter_code
_entity_poly.pdbx_strand_id
1 'polypeptide(L)'
;MPLLIFSLFLLILGCNQTSNGIETQSTAAENVNRYCVVCHTSQNLPEESLIAPPLEAVKRRYQTEYPVRDTFIQQMTSFVLYPDHEKALMFGAVRRFQIMPKQPIEGAAIAEIAAFIFDNRLDQPDWFEAHYQQSHPQASASLPDYQDQFKQLDETMDLHLNEGAKWIIPNELFARVRQLQAYVNSLKSENSLEDYPIIAQAIRSKMPSTSMSAFDNNTVYRNFQSVLETKIAYLEQSETKEQGEYALLQINQQLLLFDAYFMAKE
;
A
#
# COMPACT_ATOMS: atom_id res chain seq x y z
N MET A 1 -69.25 -8.67 -58.02
CA MET A 1 -68.37 -9.83 -58.26
C MET A 1 -67.18 -9.34 -59.09
N PRO A 2 -65.91 -9.60 -58.76
CA PRO A 2 -65.32 -10.19 -57.56
C PRO A 2 -64.18 -9.35 -56.90
N LEU A 3 -63.85 -9.75 -55.66
CA LEU A 3 -62.52 -9.83 -55.00
C LEU A 3 -61.66 -8.55 -54.84
N LEU A 4 -61.50 -8.06 -53.60
CA LEU A 4 -60.43 -8.47 -52.65
C LEU A 4 -59.03 -8.08 -53.14
N ILE A 5 -58.41 -7.09 -52.51
CA ILE A 5 -57.24 -7.32 -51.64
C ILE A 5 -56.94 -6.06 -50.83
N PHE A 6 -56.91 -6.32 -49.53
CA PHE A 6 -56.52 -5.53 -48.38
C PHE A 6 -55.04 -5.12 -48.51
N SER A 7 -54.70 -3.84 -48.41
CA SER A 7 -53.39 -3.44 -47.89
C SER A 7 -53.48 -2.05 -47.27
N LEU A 8 -53.94 -2.06 -46.02
CA LEU A 8 -53.79 -0.99 -45.06
C LEU A 8 -52.29 -0.85 -44.74
N PHE A 9 -51.56 -0.04 -45.52
CA PHE A 9 -50.23 0.41 -45.10
C PHE A 9 -50.41 1.72 -44.32
N LEU A 10 -50.77 1.55 -43.04
CA LEU A 10 -50.72 2.61 -42.05
C LEU A 10 -49.23 2.95 -41.86
N LEU A 11 -48.80 4.09 -42.40
CA LEU A 11 -47.50 4.71 -42.10
C LEU A 11 -47.49 5.13 -40.63
N ILE A 12 -47.09 4.20 -39.76
CA ILE A 12 -46.73 4.50 -38.38
C ILE A 12 -45.37 5.20 -38.45
N LEU A 13 -45.37 6.53 -38.42
CA LEU A 13 -44.17 7.27 -38.04
C LEU A 13 -43.87 6.94 -36.57
N GLY A 14 -43.14 5.85 -36.36
CA GLY A 14 -42.50 5.56 -35.09
C GLY A 14 -41.42 6.62 -34.86
N CYS A 15 -41.63 7.49 -33.88
CA CYS A 15 -40.56 8.29 -33.32
C CYS A 15 -39.47 7.34 -32.81
N ASN A 16 -38.29 7.36 -33.43
CA ASN A 16 -37.07 6.84 -32.84
C ASN A 16 -36.73 7.74 -31.64
N GLN A 17 -37.25 7.42 -30.47
CA GLN A 17 -36.58 7.79 -29.23
C GLN A 17 -35.34 6.90 -29.15
N THR A 18 -34.25 7.33 -29.76
CA THR A 18 -32.93 6.98 -29.24
C THR A 18 -32.92 7.50 -27.81
N SER A 19 -33.19 6.62 -26.86
CA SER A 19 -32.77 6.82 -25.49
C SER A 19 -31.25 6.82 -25.52
N ASN A 20 -30.67 7.99 -25.82
CA ASN A 20 -29.35 8.32 -25.32
C ASN A 20 -29.50 8.12 -23.82
N GLY A 21 -28.94 7.02 -23.30
CA GLY A 21 -28.75 6.88 -21.88
C GLY A 21 -27.96 8.10 -21.47
N ILE A 22 -28.63 9.06 -20.84
CA ILE A 22 -27.97 10.10 -20.09
C ILE A 22 -27.36 9.32 -18.93
N GLU A 23 -26.10 8.89 -19.11
CA GLU A 23 -25.27 8.47 -18.01
C GLU A 23 -25.11 9.73 -17.17
N THR A 24 -25.95 9.86 -16.14
CA THR A 24 -25.90 10.99 -15.23
C THR A 24 -24.50 10.99 -14.62
N GLN A 25 -23.66 11.95 -15.01
CA GLN A 25 -22.30 12.07 -14.52
C GLN A 25 -22.35 12.16 -12.99
N SER A 26 -21.83 11.15 -12.30
CA SER A 26 -21.85 11.12 -10.84
C SER A 26 -20.98 12.24 -10.28
N THR A 27 -21.46 12.86 -9.20
CA THR A 27 -20.72 13.94 -8.54
C THR A 27 -19.46 13.40 -7.86
N ALA A 28 -18.48 14.28 -7.60
CA ALA A 28 -17.27 13.89 -6.87
C ALA A 28 -17.58 13.31 -5.47
N ALA A 29 -18.59 13.85 -4.78
CA ALA A 29 -19.05 13.33 -3.49
C ALA A 29 -19.62 11.90 -3.60
N GLU A 30 -20.44 11.64 -4.61
CA GLU A 30 -20.95 10.28 -4.89
C GLU A 30 -19.82 9.31 -5.23
N ASN A 31 -18.82 9.77 -5.98
CA ASN A 31 -17.65 8.96 -6.34
C ASN A 31 -16.77 8.64 -5.13
N VAL A 32 -16.57 9.59 -4.21
CA VAL A 32 -15.88 9.33 -2.92
C VAL A 32 -16.60 8.23 -2.14
N ASN A 33 -17.92 8.33 -2.00
CA ASN A 33 -18.71 7.34 -1.27
C ASN A 33 -18.68 5.96 -1.95
N ARG A 34 -18.77 5.94 -3.29
CA ARG A 34 -18.80 4.70 -4.08
C ARG A 34 -17.46 3.98 -4.10
N TYR A 35 -16.37 4.72 -4.27
CA TYR A 35 -15.06 4.13 -4.59
C TYR A 35 -14.05 4.18 -3.44
N CYS A 36 -14.15 5.16 -2.55
CA CYS A 36 -13.15 5.36 -1.50
C CYS A 36 -13.65 4.86 -0.14
N VAL A 37 -14.84 5.29 0.28
CA VAL A 37 -15.38 5.02 1.62
C VAL A 37 -15.71 3.54 1.84
N VAL A 38 -15.92 2.76 0.78
CA VAL A 38 -16.13 1.31 0.85
C VAL A 38 -15.03 0.59 1.63
N CYS A 39 -13.79 1.07 1.53
CA CYS A 39 -12.66 0.57 2.32
C CYS A 39 -12.19 1.60 3.36
N HIS A 40 -12.09 2.88 2.97
CA HIS A 40 -11.62 3.98 3.82
C HIS A 40 -12.76 4.56 4.66
N THR A 41 -13.40 3.70 5.45
CA THR A 41 -14.63 4.00 6.17
C THR A 41 -14.46 5.08 7.24
N SER A 42 -15.53 5.85 7.46
CA SER A 42 -15.69 6.76 8.60
C SER A 42 -16.51 6.16 9.75
N GLN A 43 -16.97 4.91 9.59
CA GLN A 43 -17.78 4.24 10.61
C GLN A 43 -16.97 3.95 11.87
N ASN A 44 -17.66 3.93 13.01
CA ASN A 44 -17.12 3.55 14.33
C ASN A 44 -16.90 2.04 14.45
N LEU A 45 -16.07 1.49 13.58
CA LEU A 45 -15.61 0.10 13.68
C LEU A 45 -14.45 0.01 14.68
N PRO A 46 -14.30 -1.14 15.36
CA PRO A 46 -13.05 -1.47 16.05
C PRO A 46 -11.89 -1.39 15.07
N GLU A 47 -10.74 -0.92 15.54
CA GLU A 47 -9.60 -0.64 14.68
C GLU A 47 -9.12 -1.89 13.95
N GLU A 48 -9.10 -3.04 14.64
CA GLU A 48 -8.75 -4.36 14.10
C GLU A 48 -9.68 -4.84 12.97
N SER A 49 -10.87 -4.25 12.84
CA SER A 49 -11.84 -4.56 11.77
C SER A 49 -11.66 -3.68 10.53
N LEU A 50 -10.80 -2.65 10.59
CA LEU A 50 -10.50 -1.82 9.44
C LEU A 50 -9.68 -2.62 8.41
N ILE A 51 -9.94 -2.36 7.13
CA ILE A 51 -9.20 -2.93 6.00
C ILE A 51 -8.38 -1.88 5.23
N ALA A 52 -8.51 -0.62 5.61
CA ALA A 52 -7.78 0.52 5.08
C ALA A 52 -7.79 1.65 6.14
N PRO A 53 -6.85 2.62 6.09
CA PRO A 53 -6.91 3.77 7.00
C PRO A 53 -8.17 4.61 6.73
N PRO A 54 -8.79 5.25 7.74
CA PRO A 54 -9.88 6.19 7.50
C PRO A 54 -9.51 7.26 6.47
N LEU A 55 -10.45 7.66 5.60
CA LEU A 55 -10.14 8.60 4.51
C LEU A 55 -9.63 9.96 5.02
N GLU A 56 -10.13 10.41 6.18
CA GLU A 56 -9.63 11.60 6.87
C GLU A 56 -8.14 11.48 7.26
N ALA A 57 -7.67 10.29 7.66
CA ALA A 57 -6.25 10.04 7.94
C ALA A 57 -5.40 10.21 6.68
N VAL A 58 -5.87 9.66 5.56
CA VAL A 58 -5.23 9.79 4.24
C VAL A 58 -5.15 11.26 3.86
N LYS A 59 -6.27 11.99 3.97
CA LYS A 59 -6.33 13.43 3.69
C LYS A 59 -5.29 14.20 4.51
N ARG A 60 -5.28 14.05 5.84
CA ARG A 60 -4.35 14.78 6.73
C ARG A 60 -2.89 14.50 6.39
N ARG A 61 -2.56 13.24 6.10
CA ARG A 61 -1.19 12.87 5.72
C ARG A 61 -0.79 13.54 4.40
N TYR A 62 -1.63 13.45 3.37
CA TYR A 62 -1.34 14.09 2.09
C TYR A 62 -1.31 15.62 2.18
N GLN A 63 -2.11 16.25 3.05
CA GLN A 63 -2.07 17.70 3.25
C GLN A 63 -0.81 18.16 4.01
N THR A 64 -0.27 17.31 4.88
CA THR A 64 0.99 17.59 5.58
C THR A 64 2.15 17.59 4.58
N GLU A 65 2.20 16.60 3.69
CA GLU A 65 3.25 16.47 2.67
C GLU A 65 3.07 17.47 1.50
N TYR A 66 1.83 17.60 1.03
CA TYR A 66 1.46 18.43 -0.12
C TYR A 66 0.40 19.46 0.30
N PRO A 67 0.80 20.54 1.00
CA PRO A 67 -0.14 21.57 1.46
C PRO A 67 -0.74 22.40 0.31
N VAL A 68 -0.09 22.40 -0.86
CA VAL A 68 -0.56 23.08 -2.07
C VAL A 68 -1.59 22.20 -2.78
N ARG A 69 -2.79 22.73 -2.97
CA ARG A 69 -3.96 22.03 -3.55
C ARG A 69 -3.65 21.27 -4.85
N ASP A 70 -3.02 21.93 -5.82
CA ASP A 70 -2.77 21.29 -7.12
C ASP A 70 -1.76 20.14 -7.01
N THR A 71 -0.73 20.31 -6.17
CA THR A 71 0.23 19.24 -5.87
C THR A 71 -0.44 18.09 -5.12
N PHE A 72 -1.32 18.37 -4.14
CA PHE A 72 -2.11 17.36 -3.46
C PHE A 72 -2.92 16.52 -4.45
N ILE A 73 -3.66 17.18 -5.34
CA ILE A 73 -4.50 16.52 -6.35
C ILE A 73 -3.64 15.66 -7.26
N GLN A 74 -2.53 16.21 -7.76
CA GLN A 74 -1.61 15.50 -8.64
C GLN A 74 -1.04 14.24 -7.98
N GLN A 75 -0.55 14.36 -6.74
CA GLN A 75 0.12 13.26 -6.04
C GLN A 75 -0.86 12.18 -5.60
N MET A 76 -2.03 12.55 -5.07
CA MET A 76 -3.09 11.60 -4.73
C MET A 76 -3.59 10.88 -5.98
N THR A 77 -3.81 11.60 -7.08
CA THR A 77 -4.23 11.01 -8.36
C THR A 77 -3.19 10.02 -8.88
N SER A 78 -1.91 10.39 -8.83
CA SER A 78 -0.79 9.53 -9.22
C SER A 78 -0.76 8.23 -8.42
N PHE A 79 -0.89 8.32 -7.09
CA PHE A 79 -0.90 7.15 -6.22
C PHE A 79 -2.12 6.24 -6.44
N VAL A 80 -3.32 6.78 -6.64
CA VAL A 80 -4.52 5.94 -6.91
C VAL A 80 -4.42 5.23 -8.26
N LEU A 81 -3.84 5.88 -9.27
CA LEU A 81 -3.63 5.28 -10.60
C LEU A 81 -2.52 4.22 -10.62
N TYR A 82 -1.47 4.46 -9.84
CA TYR A 82 -0.26 3.63 -9.78
C TYR A 82 0.17 3.43 -8.32
N PRO A 83 -0.62 2.68 -7.52
CA PRO A 83 -0.25 2.43 -6.14
C PRO A 83 1.09 1.71 -6.10
N ASP A 84 2.00 2.26 -5.32
CA ASP A 84 3.38 1.81 -5.26
C ASP A 84 3.92 1.99 -3.85
N HIS A 85 4.72 1.03 -3.41
CA HIS A 85 5.22 1.03 -2.05
C HIS A 85 6.25 2.14 -1.78
N GLU A 86 7.08 2.48 -2.76
CA GLU A 86 8.10 3.53 -2.64
C GLU A 86 7.46 4.91 -2.63
N LYS A 87 6.34 5.07 -3.34
CA LYS A 87 5.57 6.33 -3.42
C LYS A 87 4.52 6.48 -2.31
N ALA A 88 4.36 5.49 -1.44
CA ALA A 88 3.39 5.57 -0.35
C ALA A 88 3.83 6.60 0.70
N LEU A 89 2.89 7.33 1.29
CA LEU A 89 3.17 8.27 2.40
C LEU A 89 2.84 7.71 3.78
N MET A 90 2.08 6.61 3.85
CA MET A 90 1.55 6.04 5.09
C MET A 90 2.17 4.65 5.34
N PHE A 91 3.46 4.59 5.62
CA PHE A 91 4.22 3.33 5.71
C PHE A 91 3.63 2.31 6.68
N GLY A 92 3.24 2.75 7.88
CA GLY A 92 2.57 1.90 8.86
C GLY A 92 1.23 1.34 8.36
N ALA A 93 0.46 2.14 7.60
CA ALA A 93 -0.79 1.69 6.98
C ALA A 93 -0.52 0.68 5.86
N VAL A 94 0.50 0.89 5.02
CA VAL A 94 0.89 -0.07 3.98
C VAL A 94 1.39 -1.37 4.59
N ARG A 95 2.18 -1.33 5.67
CA ARG A 95 2.62 -2.54 6.38
C ARG A 95 1.43 -3.34 6.92
N ARG A 96 0.43 -2.65 7.47
CA ARG A 96 -0.74 -3.29 8.08
C ARG A 96 -1.75 -3.80 7.06
N PHE A 97 -2.16 -2.94 6.12
CA PHE A 97 -3.26 -3.19 5.19
C PHE A 97 -2.80 -3.66 3.81
N GLN A 98 -1.47 -3.78 3.60
CA GLN A 98 -0.85 -3.93 2.29
C GLN A 98 -1.03 -2.68 1.41
N ILE A 99 -0.38 -2.66 0.24
CA ILE A 99 -0.55 -1.56 -0.71
C ILE A 99 -1.99 -1.52 -1.23
N MET A 100 -2.54 -0.30 -1.37
CA MET A 100 -3.88 -0.11 -1.92
C MET A 100 -3.97 -0.73 -3.33
N PRO A 101 -4.99 -1.57 -3.62
CA PRO A 101 -5.18 -2.08 -4.97
C PRO A 101 -5.54 -0.96 -5.96
N LYS A 102 -5.05 -1.05 -7.20
CA LYS A 102 -5.41 -0.13 -8.29
C LYS A 102 -6.92 -0.17 -8.52
N GLN A 103 -7.55 1.00 -8.53
CA GLN A 103 -8.99 1.12 -8.73
C GLN A 103 -9.32 1.29 -10.22
N PRO A 104 -10.43 0.70 -10.72
CA PRO A 104 -10.89 0.84 -12.11
C PRO A 104 -11.63 2.17 -12.30
N ILE A 105 -10.95 3.29 -12.05
CA ILE A 105 -11.51 4.65 -12.14
C ILE A 105 -10.67 5.44 -13.14
N GLU A 106 -11.35 6.21 -14.00
CA GLU A 106 -10.69 7.09 -14.96
C GLU A 106 -9.90 8.21 -14.26
N GLY A 107 -8.73 8.56 -14.81
CA GLY A 107 -7.82 9.52 -14.19
C GLY A 107 -8.46 10.90 -13.92
N ALA A 108 -9.33 11.36 -14.82
CA ALA A 108 -10.06 12.62 -14.63
C ALA A 108 -11.01 12.57 -13.42
N ALA A 109 -11.74 11.45 -13.26
CA ALA A 109 -12.62 11.25 -12.11
C ALA A 109 -11.84 11.13 -10.80
N ILE A 110 -10.65 10.50 -10.82
CA ILE A 110 -9.76 10.46 -9.64
C ILE A 110 -9.30 11.88 -9.25
N ALA A 111 -8.96 12.73 -10.23
CA ALA A 111 -8.57 14.11 -9.95
C ALA A 111 -9.71 14.91 -9.32
N GLU A 112 -10.95 14.72 -9.77
CA GLU A 112 -12.15 15.32 -9.16
C GLU A 112 -12.39 14.81 -7.73
N ILE A 113 -12.22 13.51 -7.49
CA ILE A 113 -12.28 12.89 -6.16
C ILE A 113 -11.21 13.50 -5.24
N ALA A 114 -9.95 13.60 -5.69
CA ALA A 114 -8.86 14.16 -4.92
C ALA A 114 -9.09 15.64 -4.61
N ALA A 115 -9.61 16.41 -5.57
CA ALA A 115 -10.00 17.80 -5.37
C ALA A 115 -11.09 17.92 -4.28
N PHE A 116 -12.12 17.08 -4.36
CA PHE A 116 -13.18 17.04 -3.35
C PHE A 116 -12.63 16.71 -1.97
N ILE A 117 -11.76 15.70 -1.86
CA ILE A 117 -11.11 15.32 -0.60
C ILE A 117 -10.33 16.49 -0.02
N PHE A 118 -9.57 17.25 -0.83
CA PHE A 118 -8.83 18.41 -0.34
C PHE A 118 -9.76 19.51 0.20
N ASP A 119 -10.76 19.89 -0.59
CA ASP A 119 -11.58 21.07 -0.36
C ASP A 119 -12.62 20.89 0.77
N ASN A 120 -13.01 19.65 1.07
CA ASN A 120 -14.16 19.39 1.95
C ASN A 120 -13.76 18.74 3.27
N ARG A 121 -14.49 19.05 4.33
CA ARG A 121 -14.41 18.27 5.57
C ARG A 121 -14.95 16.87 5.30
N LEU A 122 -14.21 15.85 5.74
CA LEU A 122 -14.65 14.46 5.65
C LEU A 122 -15.23 14.00 6.99
N ASP A 123 -16.11 13.00 6.90
CA ASP A 123 -16.54 12.27 8.08
C ASP A 123 -15.37 11.43 8.63
N GLN A 124 -15.35 11.25 9.94
CA GLN A 124 -14.33 10.48 10.65
C GLN A 124 -14.96 9.67 11.78
N PRO A 125 -14.35 8.54 12.20
CA PRO A 125 -14.78 7.84 13.41
C PRO A 125 -14.64 8.72 14.66
N ASP A 126 -15.48 8.48 15.67
CA ASP A 126 -15.48 9.23 16.93
C ASP A 126 -14.16 9.09 17.70
N TRP A 127 -13.51 7.93 17.58
CA TRP A 127 -12.22 7.65 18.21
C TRP A 127 -11.02 8.29 17.48
N PHE A 128 -11.22 8.79 16.26
CA PHE A 128 -10.14 9.17 15.35
C PHE A 128 -9.24 10.27 15.91
N GLU A 129 -9.81 11.35 16.45
CA GLU A 129 -9.03 12.51 16.86
C GLU A 129 -8.08 12.18 18.03
N ALA A 130 -8.58 11.44 19.02
CA ALA A 130 -7.78 10.99 20.15
C ALA A 130 -6.64 10.06 19.70
N HIS A 131 -6.94 9.11 18.81
CA HIS A 131 -5.95 8.20 18.25
C HIS A 131 -4.90 8.95 17.40
N TYR A 132 -5.32 9.90 16.57
CA TYR A 132 -4.43 10.66 15.69
C TYR A 132 -3.37 11.44 16.51
N GLN A 133 -3.80 12.09 17.59
CA GLN A 133 -2.92 12.86 18.48
C GLN A 133 -1.91 11.99 19.23
N GLN A 134 -2.32 10.80 19.67
CA GLN A 134 -1.40 9.83 20.30
C GLN A 134 -0.35 9.33 19.31
N SER A 135 -0.75 9.09 18.07
CA SER A 135 0.10 8.50 17.04
C SER A 135 0.99 9.52 16.31
N HIS A 136 0.71 10.82 16.37
CA HIS A 136 1.43 11.86 15.60
C HIS A 136 1.78 13.09 16.46
N PRO A 137 2.57 12.95 17.54
CA PRO A 137 2.86 14.06 18.45
C PRO A 137 3.86 15.12 17.91
N GLN A 138 4.49 14.91 16.76
CA GLN A 138 5.47 15.83 16.18
C GLN A 138 5.32 15.96 14.65
N ALA A 139 5.63 17.14 14.11
CA ALA A 139 5.66 17.37 12.67
C ALA A 139 6.65 16.40 12.00
N SER A 140 6.16 15.66 11.00
CA SER A 140 6.97 14.72 10.23
C SER A 140 8.03 15.52 9.47
N ALA A 141 9.29 15.20 9.73
CA ALA A 141 10.39 15.67 8.89
C ALA A 141 10.36 14.85 7.61
N SER A 142 10.62 15.51 6.47
CA SER A 142 10.82 14.82 5.19
C SER A 142 11.82 13.68 5.37
N LEU A 143 11.51 12.49 4.85
CA LEU A 143 12.44 11.36 4.82
C LEU A 143 13.80 11.83 4.28
N PRO A 144 14.90 11.71 5.06
CA PRO A 144 16.23 11.75 4.49
C PRO A 144 16.42 10.58 3.50
N ASP A 145 17.56 10.58 2.81
CA ASP A 145 18.07 9.70 1.72
C ASP A 145 17.90 8.15 1.83
N TYR A 146 17.06 7.63 2.73
CA TYR A 146 16.74 6.21 2.90
C TYR A 146 16.09 5.63 1.64
N GLN A 147 15.30 6.40 0.89
CA GLN A 147 14.66 5.92 -0.33
C GLN A 147 15.70 5.54 -1.39
N ASP A 148 16.63 6.43 -1.71
CA ASP A 148 17.68 6.15 -2.68
C ASP A 148 18.67 5.09 -2.16
N GLN A 149 18.99 5.12 -0.87
CA GLN A 149 19.87 4.11 -0.25
C GLN A 149 19.27 2.70 -0.30
N PHE A 150 17.98 2.53 0.01
CA PHE A 150 17.32 1.24 -0.10
C PHE A 150 17.08 0.80 -1.53
N LYS A 151 16.78 1.73 -2.44
CA LYS A 151 16.70 1.42 -3.86
C LYS A 151 18.02 0.89 -4.39
N GLN A 152 19.14 1.54 -4.09
CA GLN A 152 20.47 1.06 -4.46
C GLN A 152 20.75 -0.32 -3.86
N LEU A 153 20.38 -0.51 -2.59
CA LEU A 153 20.54 -1.80 -1.91
C LEU A 153 19.72 -2.92 -2.58
N ASP A 154 18.49 -2.64 -2.98
CA ASP A 154 17.62 -3.59 -3.68
C ASP A 154 18.13 -3.89 -5.10
N GLU A 155 18.69 -2.89 -5.79
CA GLU A 155 19.39 -3.07 -7.07
C GLU A 155 20.64 -3.94 -6.94
N THR A 156 21.40 -3.82 -5.83
CA THR A 156 22.59 -4.68 -5.60
C THR A 156 22.26 -6.14 -5.37
N MET A 157 20.99 -6.45 -5.08
CA MET A 157 20.58 -7.82 -4.82
C MET A 157 20.69 -8.69 -6.08
N ASP A 158 20.74 -8.07 -7.28
CA ASP A 158 20.92 -8.69 -8.62
C ASP A 158 20.42 -10.14 -8.70
N LEU A 159 19.15 -10.30 -8.36
CA LEU A 159 18.47 -11.59 -8.35
C LEU A 159 17.86 -11.81 -9.72
N HIS A 160 18.70 -11.99 -10.72
CA HIS A 160 18.28 -12.79 -11.86
C HIS A 160 17.88 -14.14 -11.27
N LEU A 161 16.57 -14.36 -11.10
CA LEU A 161 16.01 -15.68 -10.82
C LEU A 161 16.75 -16.64 -11.73
N ASN A 162 17.32 -17.71 -11.17
CA ASN A 162 18.21 -18.66 -11.85
C ASN A 162 17.56 -19.16 -13.15
N GLU A 163 17.70 -18.39 -14.23
CA GLU A 163 16.90 -18.48 -15.46
C GLU A 163 15.37 -18.55 -15.22
N GLY A 164 14.87 -17.77 -14.26
CA GLY A 164 13.46 -17.79 -13.83
C GLY A 164 13.13 -18.78 -12.70
N ALA A 165 14.10 -19.58 -12.25
CA ALA A 165 13.92 -20.52 -11.13
C ALA A 165 14.27 -19.92 -9.75
N LYS A 166 13.66 -20.47 -8.70
CA LYS A 166 13.98 -20.13 -7.30
C LYS A 166 15.19 -20.91 -6.79
N TRP A 167 15.91 -20.32 -5.87
CA TRP A 167 17.05 -20.92 -5.18
C TRP A 167 16.59 -21.90 -4.10
N ILE A 168 17.12 -23.12 -4.14
CA ILE A 168 16.79 -24.15 -3.16
C ILE A 168 17.63 -23.92 -1.89
N ILE A 169 16.97 -23.92 -0.73
CA ILE A 169 17.61 -23.76 0.59
C ILE A 169 17.12 -24.82 1.58
N PRO A 170 17.87 -25.11 2.67
CA PRO A 170 17.43 -26.09 3.67
C PRO A 170 16.05 -25.76 4.26
N ASN A 171 15.20 -26.78 4.46
CA ASN A 171 13.85 -26.62 5.01
C ASN A 171 13.82 -25.88 6.35
N GLU A 172 14.79 -26.15 7.22
CA GLU A 172 14.88 -25.46 8.51
C GLU A 172 15.14 -23.96 8.35
N LEU A 173 16.01 -23.59 7.40
CA LEU A 173 16.29 -22.19 7.08
C LEU A 173 15.03 -21.50 6.53
N PHE A 174 14.35 -22.15 5.58
CA PHE A 174 13.09 -21.67 5.00
C PHE A 174 12.03 -21.43 6.09
N ALA A 175 11.84 -22.38 6.99
CA ALA A 175 10.88 -22.27 8.10
C ALA A 175 11.21 -21.12 9.06
N ARG A 176 12.49 -20.90 9.38
CA ARG A 176 12.92 -19.81 10.27
C ARG A 176 12.71 -18.42 9.66
N VAL A 177 12.98 -18.25 8.36
CA VAL A 177 12.69 -16.97 7.69
C VAL A 177 11.19 -16.70 7.65
N ARG A 178 10.35 -17.72 7.42
CA ARG A 178 8.88 -17.59 7.49
C ARG A 178 8.39 -17.24 8.90
N GLN A 179 9.01 -17.78 9.95
CA GLN A 179 8.72 -17.39 11.34
C GLN A 179 9.12 -15.92 11.60
N LEU A 180 10.26 -15.47 11.07
CA LEU A 180 10.67 -14.08 11.15
C LEU A 180 9.68 -13.15 10.43
N GLN A 181 9.24 -13.52 9.23
CA GLN A 181 8.22 -12.79 8.47
C GLN A 181 6.91 -12.70 9.25
N ALA A 182 6.44 -13.80 9.83
CA ALA A 182 5.23 -13.81 10.67
C ALA A 182 5.39 -12.90 11.90
N TYR A 183 6.56 -12.88 12.53
CA TYR A 183 6.86 -11.98 13.63
C TYR A 183 6.79 -10.51 13.20
N VAL A 184 7.45 -10.13 12.09
CA VAL A 184 7.41 -8.75 11.57
C VAL A 184 5.98 -8.34 11.21
N ASN A 185 5.19 -9.24 10.63
CA ASN A 185 3.76 -8.99 10.33
C ASN A 185 2.89 -8.81 11.58
N SER A 186 3.31 -9.38 12.72
CA SER A 186 2.58 -9.27 13.99
C SER A 186 2.88 -7.98 14.75
N LEU A 187 3.90 -7.22 14.34
CA LEU A 187 4.26 -5.96 14.99
C LEU A 187 3.14 -4.93 14.77
N LYS A 188 2.81 -4.17 15.81
CA LYS A 188 1.78 -3.12 15.77
C LYS A 188 2.11 -2.05 14.73
N SER A 189 1.08 -1.40 14.17
CA SER A 189 1.21 -0.27 13.24
C SER A 189 1.57 1.05 13.92
N GLU A 190 1.30 1.18 15.22
CA GLU A 190 1.54 2.40 16.00
C GLU A 190 2.75 2.23 16.91
N ASN A 191 3.93 2.28 16.33
CA ASN A 191 5.15 2.36 17.12
C ASN A 191 5.46 3.82 17.47
N SER A 192 6.07 4.00 18.64
CA SER A 192 6.77 5.22 19.01
C SER A 192 8.22 5.15 18.55
N LEU A 193 8.90 6.29 18.50
CA LEU A 193 10.31 6.35 18.10
C LEU A 193 11.21 5.46 18.98
N GLU A 194 10.89 5.36 20.27
CA GLU A 194 11.64 4.59 21.26
C GLU A 194 11.51 3.08 21.08
N ASP A 195 10.48 2.62 20.35
CA ASP A 195 10.25 1.20 20.10
C ASP A 195 11.20 0.64 19.02
N TYR A 196 11.64 1.46 18.05
CA TYR A 196 12.36 0.96 16.88
C TYR A 196 13.70 0.27 17.18
N PRO A 197 14.56 0.77 18.10
CA PRO A 197 15.76 0.04 18.50
C PRO A 197 15.46 -1.33 19.13
N ILE A 198 14.40 -1.41 19.94
CA ILE A 198 13.97 -2.65 20.60
C ILE A 198 13.44 -3.65 19.55
N ILE A 199 12.62 -3.17 18.62
CA ILE A 199 12.11 -3.96 17.50
C ILE A 199 13.27 -4.47 16.64
N ALA A 200 14.23 -3.61 16.29
CA ALA A 200 15.40 -3.98 15.50
C ALA A 200 16.20 -5.11 16.17
N GLN A 201 16.48 -4.98 17.48
CA GLN A 201 17.15 -6.03 18.25
C GLN A 201 16.36 -7.33 18.26
N ALA A 202 15.04 -7.26 18.44
CA ALA A 202 14.18 -8.44 18.43
C ALA A 202 14.15 -9.14 17.05
N ILE A 203 14.13 -8.37 15.95
CA ILE A 203 14.24 -8.90 14.58
C ILE A 203 15.59 -9.60 14.40
N ARG A 204 16.71 -8.97 14.77
CA ARG A 204 18.05 -9.59 14.70
C ARG A 204 18.14 -10.89 15.48
N SER A 205 17.57 -10.93 16.69
CA SER A 205 17.60 -12.14 17.54
C SER A 205 16.87 -13.34 16.92
N LYS A 206 15.94 -13.07 15.98
CA LYS A 206 15.14 -14.08 15.27
C LYS A 206 15.69 -14.40 13.89
N MET A 207 16.70 -13.66 13.42
CA MET A 207 17.31 -13.94 12.13
C MET A 207 18.03 -15.30 12.15
N PRO A 208 17.85 -16.13 11.11
CA PRO A 208 18.60 -17.38 11.01
C PRO A 208 20.07 -17.12 10.69
N SER A 209 20.96 -17.88 11.36
CA SER A 209 22.41 -17.80 11.16
C SER A 209 22.81 -18.31 9.77
N THR A 210 23.80 -17.64 9.14
CA THR A 210 24.45 -18.08 7.90
C THR A 210 25.14 -19.44 8.05
N SER A 211 25.61 -19.78 9.26
CA SER A 211 26.30 -21.05 9.57
C SER A 211 25.40 -22.29 9.42
N MET A 212 24.08 -22.11 9.35
CA MET A 212 23.11 -23.19 9.16
C MET A 212 23.01 -23.62 7.69
N SER A 213 23.54 -22.82 6.75
CA SER A 213 23.63 -23.23 5.35
C SER A 213 24.91 -24.03 5.13
N ALA A 214 24.81 -25.36 5.10
CA ALA A 214 25.89 -26.25 4.65
C ALA A 214 26.23 -26.09 3.14
N PHE A 215 25.86 -24.95 2.54
CA PHE A 215 26.09 -24.55 1.17
C PHE A 215 26.86 -23.23 1.19
N ASP A 216 28.16 -23.32 1.42
CA ASP A 216 29.11 -22.19 1.52
C ASP A 216 29.21 -21.33 0.23
N ASN A 217 28.49 -21.73 -0.82
CA ASN A 217 28.48 -21.09 -2.14
C ASN A 217 27.16 -20.40 -2.50
N ASN A 218 26.14 -20.36 -1.64
CA ASN A 218 24.92 -19.59 -1.97
C ASN A 218 25.11 -18.11 -1.62
N THR A 219 25.87 -17.40 -2.47
CA THR A 219 26.06 -15.94 -2.42
C THR A 219 24.72 -15.19 -2.37
N VAL A 220 23.67 -15.74 -2.98
CA VAL A 220 22.34 -15.11 -3.05
C VAL A 220 21.66 -15.01 -1.68
N TYR A 221 21.63 -16.08 -0.88
CA TYR A 221 21.05 -15.99 0.47
C TYR A 221 21.88 -15.08 1.40
N ARG A 222 23.21 -15.11 1.28
CA ARG A 222 24.07 -14.18 2.03
C ARG A 222 23.80 -12.72 1.66
N ASN A 223 23.60 -12.43 0.38
CA ASN A 223 23.23 -11.09 -0.08
C ASN A 223 21.86 -10.69 0.46
N PHE A 224 20.85 -11.56 0.36
CA PHE A 224 19.52 -11.34 0.96
C PHE A 224 19.62 -11.00 2.45
N GLN A 225 20.41 -11.77 3.21
CA GLN A 225 20.61 -11.55 4.63
C GLN A 225 21.36 -10.24 4.90
N SER A 226 22.38 -9.90 4.11
CA SER A 226 23.12 -8.65 4.23
C SER A 226 22.23 -7.44 3.99
N VAL A 227 21.38 -7.48 2.95
CA VAL A 227 20.39 -6.42 2.66
C VAL A 227 19.42 -6.27 3.83
N LEU A 228 18.93 -7.39 4.37
CA LEU A 228 18.04 -7.39 5.54
C LEU A 228 18.72 -6.81 6.79
N GLU A 229 19.96 -7.20 7.10
CA GLU A 229 20.77 -6.65 8.20
C GLU A 229 20.93 -5.13 8.08
N THR A 230 21.25 -4.65 6.87
CA THR A 230 21.38 -3.22 6.60
C THR A 230 20.07 -2.50 6.89
N LYS A 231 18.94 -2.97 6.34
CA LYS A 231 17.60 -2.38 6.61
C LYS A 231 17.25 -2.38 8.10
N ILE A 232 17.66 -3.41 8.85
CA ILE A 232 17.48 -3.47 10.32
C ILE A 232 18.37 -2.45 11.05
N ALA A 233 19.59 -2.19 10.57
CA ALA A 233 20.44 -1.14 11.12
C ALA A 233 19.83 0.26 10.96
N TYR A 234 19.19 0.53 9.82
CA TYR A 234 18.44 1.78 9.61
C TYR A 234 17.23 1.90 10.55
N LEU A 235 16.53 0.79 10.82
CA LEU A 235 15.45 0.77 11.81
C LEU A 235 15.97 1.14 13.22
N GLU A 236 17.10 0.56 13.62
CA GLU A 236 17.71 0.84 14.93
C GLU A 236 18.18 2.30 15.07
N GLN A 237 18.66 2.89 13.98
CA GLN A 237 19.22 4.25 13.93
C GLN A 237 18.18 5.32 13.56
N SER A 238 16.89 4.97 13.53
CA SER A 238 15.84 5.91 13.17
C SER A 238 15.77 7.07 14.16
N GLU A 239 15.82 8.30 13.65
CA GLU A 239 15.78 9.55 14.42
C GLU A 239 14.36 10.14 14.45
N THR A 240 13.48 9.65 13.58
CA THR A 240 12.09 10.07 13.44
C THR A 240 11.17 8.87 13.34
N LYS A 241 9.90 9.05 13.73
CA LYS A 241 8.87 8.02 13.56
C LYS A 241 8.74 7.57 12.10
N GLU A 242 8.87 8.52 11.19
CA GLU A 242 8.73 8.26 9.76
C GLU A 242 9.86 7.38 9.21
N GLN A 243 11.11 7.64 9.59
CA GLN A 243 12.23 6.75 9.26
C GLN A 243 12.02 5.33 9.80
N GLY A 244 11.54 5.21 11.04
CA GLY A 244 11.29 3.92 11.67
C GLY A 244 10.20 3.11 10.96
N GLU A 245 9.05 3.74 10.65
CA GLU A 245 8.00 3.06 9.88
C GLU A 245 8.45 2.73 8.44
N TYR A 246 9.24 3.60 7.81
CA TYR A 246 9.78 3.34 6.47
C TYR A 246 10.74 2.15 6.47
N ALA A 247 11.72 2.13 7.39
CA ALA A 247 12.65 1.01 7.53
C ALA A 247 11.92 -0.30 7.84
N LEU A 248 10.88 -0.26 8.69
CA LEU A 248 10.10 -1.45 9.02
C LEU A 248 9.26 -1.97 7.84
N LEU A 249 8.69 -1.08 7.02
CA LEU A 249 8.05 -1.46 5.76
C LEU A 249 9.04 -2.13 4.80
N GLN A 250 10.26 -1.61 4.71
CA GLN A 250 11.30 -2.10 3.81
C GLN A 250 11.86 -3.46 4.24
N ILE A 251 11.99 -3.68 5.55
CA ILE A 251 12.24 -5.01 6.13
C ILE A 251 11.12 -5.99 5.75
N ASN A 252 9.86 -5.55 5.85
CA ASN A 252 8.71 -6.38 5.51
C ASN A 252 8.72 -6.80 4.03
N GLN A 253 8.99 -5.87 3.13
CA GLN A 253 9.10 -6.13 1.69
C GLN A 253 10.26 -7.07 1.38
N GLN A 254 11.41 -6.86 2.01
CA GLN A 254 12.55 -7.76 1.88
C GLN A 254 12.16 -9.19 2.26
N LEU A 255 11.40 -9.37 3.34
CA LEU A 255 10.92 -10.69 3.77
C LEU A 255 9.85 -11.27 2.83
N LEU A 256 9.01 -10.46 2.20
CA LEU A 256 8.04 -10.91 1.19
C LEU A 256 8.73 -11.44 -0.08
N LEU A 257 9.83 -10.81 -0.48
CA LEU A 257 10.65 -11.26 -1.61
C LEU A 257 11.27 -12.65 -1.39
N PHE A 258 11.40 -13.10 -0.14
CA PHE A 258 11.94 -14.42 0.17
C PHE A 258 11.19 -15.54 -0.57
N ASP A 259 9.86 -15.51 -0.56
CA ASP A 259 9.05 -16.53 -1.23
C ASP A 259 9.15 -16.43 -2.76
N ALA A 260 9.51 -15.27 -3.30
CA ALA A 260 9.75 -15.09 -4.73
C ALA A 260 11.08 -15.73 -5.16
N TYR A 261 12.11 -15.64 -4.32
CA TYR A 261 13.48 -16.03 -4.67
C TYR A 261 13.89 -17.41 -4.18
N PHE A 262 13.27 -17.94 -3.14
CA PHE A 262 13.69 -19.17 -2.49
C PHE A 262 12.59 -20.22 -2.45
N MET A 263 12.99 -21.49 -2.44
CA MET A 263 12.13 -22.63 -2.16
C MET A 263 12.82 -23.60 -1.20
N ALA A 264 12.02 -24.34 -0.45
CA ALA A 264 12.49 -25.31 0.52
C ALA A 264 13.00 -26.58 -0.20
N LYS A 265 14.11 -27.15 0.26
CA LYS A 265 14.65 -28.42 -0.26
C LYS A 265 13.77 -29.58 0.19
N GLU A 266 13.04 -30.20 -0.73
CA GLU A 266 12.23 -31.41 -0.48
C GLU A 266 12.93 -32.45 0.41
#